data_AF-A0A5K0VIS2-F1
#
_entry.id   AF-A0A5K0VIS2-F1
#
_cell.length_a   1.000
_cell.length_b   1.000
_cell.length_c   1.000
_cell.angle_alpha   90.00
_cell.angle_beta   90.00
_cell.angle_gamma   90.00
#
_symmetry.space_group_name_H-M   'P 1'
#
loop_
_entity.id
_entity.type
_entity.pdbx_description
1 polymer ?
#
loop_
_entity_poly.entity_id
_entity_poly.type
_entity_poly.pdbx_seq_one_letter_code
_entity_poly.pdbx_strand_id
1 'polypeptide(L)' 'AIALIQLQEDMKRQLNAEGSYTEEELEEYLQTHKKVMIDSLWKLNVADIEATLARVCQM' A
#
# COMPACT_ATOMS: atom_id res chain seq x y z
N ALA A 1 1.98 -6.62 -5.23
CA ALA A 1 1.85 -5.22 -5.68
C ALA A 1 0.41 -4.80 -5.98
N ILE A 2 -0.42 -5.60 -6.67
CA ILE A 2 -1.76 -5.21 -7.16
C ILE A 2 -2.64 -4.53 -6.09
N ALA A 3 -2.76 -5.12 -4.89
CA ALA A 3 -3.57 -4.55 -3.81
C ALA A 3 -3.06 -3.19 -3.31
N LEU A 4 -1.73 -2.98 -3.29
CA LEU A 4 -1.13 -1.71 -2.87
C LEU A 4 -1.33 -0.62 -3.93
N ILE A 5 -1.23 -0.98 -5.22
CA ILE A 5 -1.45 -0.06 -6.34
C ILE A 5 -2.92 0.36 -6.37
N GLN A 6 -3.85 -0.58 -6.21
CA GLN A 6 -5.28 -0.28 -6.14
C GLN A 6 -5.59 0.66 -4.97
N LEU A 7 -5.04 0.38 -3.78
CA LEU A 7 -5.18 1.25 -2.62
C LEU A 7 -4.67 2.68 -2.91
N GLN A 8 -3.51 2.80 -3.57
CA GLN A 8 -2.93 4.10 -3.92
C GLN A 8 -3.78 4.86 -4.95
N GLU A 9 -4.39 4.16 -5.92
CA GLU A 9 -5.30 4.78 -6.88
C GLU A 9 -6.61 5.24 -6.23
N ASP A 10 -7.18 4.42 -5.34
CA ASP A 10 -8.40 4.75 -4.61
C ASP A 10 -8.17 5.96 -3.69
N MET A 11 -7.03 6.03 -3.00
CA MET A 11 -6.60 7.21 -2.24
C MET A 11 -6.48 8.45 -3.12
N LYS A 12 -5.84 8.35 -4.29
CA LYS A 12 -5.72 9.48 -5.21
C LYS A 12 -7.09 9.94 -5.72
N ARG A 13 -8.00 9.02 -6.00
CA ARG A 13 -9.37 9.36 -6.43
C ARG A 13 -10.13 10.07 -5.32
N GLN A 14 -10.03 9.59 -4.09
CA GLN A 14 -10.65 10.24 -2.94
C GLN A 14 -10.06 11.63 -2.69
N LEU A 15 -8.74 11.78 -2.77
CA LEU A 15 -8.07 13.07 -2.52
C LEU A 15 -8.22 14.09 -3.66
N ASN A 16 -8.45 13.61 -4.89
CA ASN A 16 -8.66 14.47 -6.06
C ASN A 16 -10.15 14.74 -6.36
N ALA A 17 -11.07 14.00 -5.74
CA ALA A 17 -12.49 14.34 -5.76
C ALA A 17 -12.68 15.60 -4.92
N GLU A 18 -13.20 16.67 -5.53
CA GLU A 18 -13.30 18.02 -4.95
C GLU A 18 -13.87 18.03 -3.52
N GLY A 19 -12.99 17.97 -2.52
CA GLY A 19 -13.00 18.80 -1.31
C GLY A 19 -14.08 18.58 -0.25
N SER A 20 -14.65 17.38 -0.09
CA SER A 20 -15.66 17.12 0.94
C SER A 20 -15.31 15.92 1.83
N TYR A 21 -14.13 15.93 2.45
CA TYR A 21 -13.84 15.01 3.54
C TYR A 21 -13.21 15.77 4.70
N THR A 22 -13.70 15.48 5.88
CA THR A 22 -13.14 15.91 7.14
C THR A 22 -11.84 15.16 7.42
N GLU A 23 -11.00 15.71 8.30
CA GLU A 23 -9.81 15.02 8.79
C GLU A 23 -10.15 13.66 9.42
N GLU A 24 -11.30 13.56 10.09
CA GLU A 24 -11.84 12.34 10.68
C GLU A 24 -12.16 11.26 9.64
N GLU A 25 -12.81 11.62 8.52
CA GLU A 25 -13.13 10.67 7.45
C GLU A 25 -11.86 10.16 6.74
N LEU A 26 -10.84 11.03 6.60
CA LEU A 26 -9.54 10.64 6.06
C LEU A 26 -8.80 9.70 7.02
N GLU A 27 -8.79 10.01 8.32
CA GLU A 27 -8.22 9.15 9.36
C GLU A 27 -8.90 7.78 9.36
N GLU A 28 -10.23 7.72 9.36
CA GLU A 28 -10.99 6.47 9.34
C GLU A 28 -10.68 5.63 8.08
N TYR A 29 -10.60 6.28 6.92
CA TYR A 29 -10.18 5.61 5.69
C TYR A 29 -8.77 5.01 5.82
N LEU A 30 -7.81 5.77 6.33
CA LEU A 30 -6.45 5.28 6.52
C LEU A 30 -6.40 4.12 7.53
N GLN A 31 -7.13 4.20 8.63
CA GLN A 31 -7.17 3.14 9.63
C GLN A 31 -7.81 1.86 9.09
N THR A 32 -8.91 1.96 8.34
CA THR A 32 -9.60 0.80 7.74
C THR A 32 -8.75 0.10 6.67
N HIS A 33 -7.90 0.84 5.95
CA HIS A 33 -7.03 0.28 4.91
C HIS A 33 -5.60 -0.04 5.38
N LYS A 34 -5.24 0.36 6.61
CA LYS A 34 -3.90 0.18 7.20
C LYS A 34 -3.40 -1.26 7.11
N LYS A 35 -4.24 -2.25 7.39
CA LYS A 35 -3.85 -3.66 7.34
C LYS A 35 -3.46 -4.08 5.93
N VAL A 36 -4.26 -3.73 4.92
CA VAL A 36 -3.99 -4.05 3.51
C VAL A 36 -2.69 -3.40 3.05
N MET A 37 -2.45 -2.15 3.45
CA MET A 37 -1.22 -1.43 3.16
C MET A 37 -0.01 -2.15 3.76
N ILE A 38 -0.04 -2.44 5.06
CA ILE A 38 1.06 -3.10 5.79
C ILE A 38 1.34 -4.49 5.21
N ASP A 39 0.30 -5.31 5.01
CA ASP A 39 0.45 -6.66 4.48
C ASP A 39 1.04 -6.65 3.06
N SER A 40 0.67 -5.65 2.24
CA SER A 40 1.20 -5.52 0.89
C SER A 40 2.66 -5.05 0.86
N LEU A 41 3.01 -4.08 1.71
CA LEU A 41 4.39 -3.61 1.85
C LEU A 41 5.30 -4.72 2.40
N TRP A 42 4.83 -5.48 3.38
CA TRP A 42 5.56 -6.62 3.91
C TRP A 42 5.86 -7.67 2.82
N LYS A 43 4.86 -8.03 2.02
CA LYS A 43 5.04 -8.98 0.90
C LYS A 43 6.05 -8.47 -0.14
N LEU A 44 6.06 -7.17 -0.44
CA LEU A 44 7.07 -6.58 -1.34
C LEU A 44 8.47 -6.70 -0.74
N ASN A 45 8.64 -6.33 0.53
CA ASN A 45 9.93 -6.46 1.21
C ASN A 45 10.45 -7.90 1.22
N VAL A 46 9.57 -8.88 1.49
CA VAL A 46 9.93 -10.30 1.45
C VAL A 46 10.40 -10.70 0.06
N ALA A 47 9.62 -10.38 -0.97
CA ALA A 47 9.98 -10.70 -2.36
C ALA A 47 11.31 -10.04 -2.80
N ASP A 48 11.55 -8.78 -2.40
CA ASP A 48 12.78 -8.06 -2.72
C ASP A 48 14.01 -8.65 -2.01
N ILE A 49 13.84 -9.09 -0.76
CA ILE A 49 14.88 -9.81 0.00
C ILE A 49 15.17 -11.15 -0.68
N GLU A 50 14.15 -11.93 -1.00
CA GLU A 50 14.29 -13.22 -1.68
C GLU A 50 15.00 -13.07 -3.03
N ALA A 51 14.60 -12.09 -3.85
CA ALA A 51 15.25 -11.80 -5.13
C ALA A 51 16.71 -11.37 -4.96
N THR A 52 17.01 -10.61 -3.90
CA THR A 52 18.39 -10.21 -3.58
C THR A 52 19.23 -11.40 -3.14
N LEU A 53 18.67 -12.28 -2.29
CA LEU A 53 19.34 -13.50 -1.86
C LEU A 53 19.58 -14.45 -3.02
N ALA A 54 18.58 -14.70 -3.89
CA ALA A 54 18.75 -15.54 -5.08
C ALA A 54 19.90 -15.04 -5.96
N ARG A 55 19.96 -13.71 -6.20
CA ARG A 55 21.03 -13.08 -6.99
C ARG A 55 22.42 -13.22 -6.35
N VAL A 56 22.54 -13.00 -5.04
CA VAL A 56 23.83 -13.03 -4.34
C VAL A 56 24.31 -14.46 -4.10
N CYS A 57 23.39 -15.36 -3.76
CA CYS A 57 23.69 -16.76 -3.47
C CYS A 57 23.76 -17.63 -4.73
N GLN A 58 23.46 -17.09 -5.93
CA GLN A 58 23.40 -17.84 -7.19
C GLN A 58 22.47 -19.06 -7.12
N MET A 59 21.34 -18.90 -6.42
CA MET A 59 20.31 -19.93 -6.26
C MET A 59 19.24 -19.82 -7.32
#